data_AF-T1CTA8-F1
#
_entry.id   AF-T1CTA8-F1
#
_cell.length_a   1.000
_cell.length_b   1.000
_cell.length_c   1.000
_cell.angle_alpha   90.00
_cell.angle_beta   90.00
_cell.angle_gamma   90.00
#
_symmetry.space_group_name_H-M   'P 1'
#
loop_
_entity.id
_entity.type
_entity.pdbx_description
1 polymer ?
#
loop_
_entity_poly.entity_id
_entity_poly.type
_entity_poly.pdbx_seq_one_letter_code
_entity_poly.pdbx_strand_id
1 'polypeptide(L)' 'MTLQFSLENASDELVKAFKSMAKASGAKLKVQTSPQKNSEQKDSWQNEYKKLIKDYKAGKIKAHKNTKEAFEEAGLL' A
#
# COMPACT_ATOMS: atom_id res chain seq x y z
N MET A 1 -32.51 -9.26 8.88
CA MET A 1 -31.96 -7.89 8.90
C MET A 1 -30.46 -7.99 8.72
N THR A 2 -29.87 -7.16 7.86
CA THR A 2 -28.42 -7.18 7.57
C THR A 2 -27.80 -5.89 8.08
N LEU A 3 -26.70 -5.99 8.83
CA LEU A 3 -25.93 -4.86 9.31
C LEU A 3 -24.61 -4.79 8.54
N GLN A 4 -24.25 -3.60 8.07
CA GLN A 4 -22.98 -3.34 7.38
C GLN A 4 -22.20 -2.28 8.13
N PHE A 5 -20.92 -2.54 8.37
CA PHE A 5 -20.00 -1.64 9.05
C PHE A 5 -18.63 -1.73 8.38
N SER A 6 -17.89 -0.62 8.35
CA SER A 6 -16.55 -0.51 7.80
C SER A 6 -15.58 -0.22 8.93
N LEU A 7 -14.46 -0.95 8.96
CA LEU A 7 -13.41 -0.79 9.96
C LEU A 7 -12.10 -0.47 9.24
N GLU A 8 -11.52 0.68 9.53
CA GLU A 8 -10.18 1.06 9.05
C GLU A 8 -9.12 0.60 10.04
N ASN A 9 -7.93 0.23 9.54
CA ASN A 9 -6.79 -0.22 10.34
C ASN A 9 -7.12 -1.39 11.30
N ALA A 10 -8.05 -2.27 10.90
CA ALA A 10 -8.39 -3.44 11.70
C ALA A 10 -7.20 -4.42 11.78
N SER A 11 -6.84 -4.82 13.01
CA SER A 11 -5.86 -5.88 13.21
C SER A 11 -6.43 -7.25 12.85
N ASP A 12 -5.56 -8.20 12.51
CA ASP A 12 -5.97 -9.58 12.24
C ASP A 12 -6.69 -10.23 13.43
N GLU A 13 -6.29 -9.85 14.66
CA GLU A 13 -6.94 -10.31 15.90
C GLU A 13 -8.36 -9.80 16.01
N LEU A 14 -8.60 -8.52 15.67
CA LEU A 14 -9.92 -7.95 15.65
C LEU A 14 -10.82 -8.66 14.63
N VAL A 15 -10.30 -8.92 13.42
CA VAL A 15 -11.03 -9.67 12.38
C VAL A 15 -11.37 -11.09 12.85
N LYS A 16 -10.44 -11.77 13.55
CA LYS A 16 -10.69 -13.09 14.16
C LYS A 16 -11.78 -13.02 15.23
N ALA A 17 -11.77 -12.00 16.09
CA ALA A 17 -12.79 -11.81 17.11
C ALA A 17 -14.19 -11.65 16.49
N PHE A 18 -14.33 -10.85 15.42
CA PHE A 18 -15.59 -10.71 14.70
C PHE A 18 -16.08 -12.01 14.06
N LYS A 19 -15.16 -12.81 13.48
CA LYS A 19 -15.49 -14.15 12.95
C LYS A 19 -16.00 -15.09 14.03
N SER A 20 -15.33 -15.12 15.19
CA SER A 20 -15.74 -15.95 16.33
C SER A 20 -17.10 -15.52 16.89
N MET A 21 -17.32 -14.21 17.03
CA MET A 21 -18.60 -13.65 17.49
C MET A 21 -19.75 -14.02 16.54
N ALA A 22 -19.55 -13.88 15.23
CA ALA A 22 -20.55 -14.26 14.23
C ALA A 22 -20.88 -15.75 14.26
N LYS A 23 -19.86 -16.61 14.46
CA LYS A 23 -20.07 -18.06 14.59
C LYS A 23 -20.87 -18.41 15.85
N ALA A 24 -20.55 -17.77 16.98
CA ALA A 24 -21.25 -17.99 18.24
C ALA A 24 -22.72 -17.54 18.19
N SER A 25 -23.03 -16.46 17.47
CA SER A 25 -24.40 -15.97 17.30
C SER A 25 -25.18 -16.66 16.18
N GLY A 26 -24.57 -17.56 15.42
CA GLY A 26 -25.18 -18.19 14.24
C GLY A 26 -25.35 -17.24 13.05
N ALA A 27 -24.74 -16.05 13.08
CA ALA A 27 -24.82 -15.06 12.02
C ALA A 27 -23.84 -15.38 10.87
N LYS A 28 -24.28 -15.10 9.63
CA LYS A 28 -23.39 -15.15 8.46
C LYS A 28 -22.56 -13.87 8.38
N LEU A 29 -21.24 -13.99 8.48
CA LEU A 29 -20.31 -12.86 8.32
C LEU A 29 -19.63 -12.91 6.94
N LYS A 30 -19.74 -11.82 6.18
CA LYS A 30 -18.98 -11.60 4.95
C LYS A 30 -17.94 -10.51 5.22
N VAL A 31 -16.66 -10.88 5.24
CA VAL A 31 -15.56 -9.93 5.38
C VAL A 31 -15.10 -9.53 3.98
N GLN A 32 -15.25 -8.25 3.64
CA GLN A 32 -14.62 -7.65 2.48
C GLN A 32 -13.43 -6.85 2.96
N THR A 33 -12.23 -7.41 2.82
CA THR A 33 -11.02 -6.61 2.93
C THR A 33 -10.90 -5.81 1.63
N SER A 34 -10.73 -4.49 1.72
CA SER A 34 -10.33 -3.70 0.56
C SER A 34 -9.14 -4.40 -0.10
N PRO A 35 -9.16 -4.60 -1.43
CA PRO A 35 -8.14 -5.37 -2.12
C PRO A 35 -6.77 -4.79 -1.77
N GLN A 36 -6.01 -5.61 -1.06
CA GLN A 36 -4.67 -5.31 -0.61
C GLN A 36 -3.80 -5.19 -1.87
N LYS A 37 -3.55 -3.95 -2.32
CA LYS A 37 -2.67 -3.59 -3.44
C LYS A 37 -2.96 -4.40 -4.71
N ASN A 38 -3.84 -3.87 -5.56
CA ASN A 38 -4.10 -4.33 -6.92
C ASN A 38 -2.79 -4.77 -7.59
N SER A 39 -2.77 -5.97 -8.18
CA SER A 39 -1.66 -6.47 -9.01
C SER A 39 -1.20 -5.43 -10.05
N GLU A 40 -2.15 -4.64 -10.56
CA GLU A 40 -1.92 -3.51 -11.46
C GLU A 40 -0.99 -2.43 -10.88
N GLN A 41 -1.11 -2.12 -9.59
CA GLN A 41 -0.19 -1.18 -8.94
C GLN A 41 1.20 -1.79 -8.81
N LYS A 42 1.31 -3.07 -8.45
CA LYS A 42 2.61 -3.76 -8.39
C LYS A 42 3.32 -3.74 -9.74
N ASP A 43 2.59 -4.00 -10.81
CA ASP A 43 3.14 -3.98 -12.17
C ASP A 43 3.54 -2.56 -12.60
N SER A 44 2.77 -1.54 -12.21
CA SER A 44 3.12 -0.13 -12.43
C SER A 44 4.43 0.24 -11.72
N TRP A 45 4.57 -0.10 -10.43
CA TRP A 45 5.78 0.18 -9.66
C TRP A 45 7.01 -0.52 -10.23
N GLN A 46 6.88 -1.76 -10.71
CA GLN A 46 8.00 -2.46 -11.35
C GLN A 46 8.41 -1.82 -12.68
N ASN A 47 7.44 -1.38 -13.48
CA ASN A 47 7.71 -0.72 -14.75
C ASN A 47 8.35 0.66 -14.55
N GLU A 48 7.85 1.44 -13.60
CA GLU A 48 8.44 2.73 -13.21
C GLU A 48 9.86 2.57 -12.67
N TYR A 49 10.10 1.56 -11.83
CA TYR A 49 11.43 1.26 -11.31
C TYR A 49 12.42 0.88 -12.42
N LYS A 50 12.01 0.03 -13.38
CA LYS A 50 12.85 -0.32 -14.53
C LYS A 50 13.17 0.90 -15.39
N LYS A 51 12.22 1.82 -15.56
CA LYS A 51 12.42 3.08 -16.28
C LYS A 51 13.41 3.98 -15.55
N LEU A 52 13.25 4.16 -14.24
CA LEU A 52 14.17 4.93 -13.38
C LEU A 52 15.61 4.40 -13.46
N ILE A 53 15.83 3.08 -13.36
CA ILE A 53 17.17 2.50 -13.52
C ILE A 53 17.74 2.78 -14.90
N LYS A 54 16.92 2.66 -15.96
CA LYS A 54 17.38 2.91 -17.33
C LYS A 54 17.78 4.37 -17.52
N ASP A 55 16.98 5.31 -17.01
CA ASP A 55 17.26 6.73 -17.08
C ASP A 55 18.48 7.12 -16.24
N TYR A 56 18.70 6.47 -15.09
CA TYR A 56 19.92 6.63 -14.27
C TYR A 56 21.16 6.15 -15.02
N LYS A 57 21.12 4.94 -15.60
CA LYS A 57 22.23 4.40 -16.41
C LYS A 57 22.52 5.23 -17.67
N ALA A 58 21.49 5.88 -18.23
CA ALA A 58 21.62 6.79 -19.35
C ALA A 58 22.08 8.20 -18.94
N GLY A 59 22.33 8.45 -17.66
CA GLY A 59 22.77 9.75 -17.14
C GLY A 59 21.70 10.85 -17.15
N LYS A 60 20.42 10.50 -17.37
CA LYS A 60 19.31 11.46 -17.42
C LYS A 60 18.84 11.90 -16.04
N ILE A 61 19.06 11.06 -15.02
CA ILE A 61 18.73 11.37 -13.63
C ILE A 61 19.95 11.08 -12.75
N LYS A 62 20.16 11.88 -11.71
CA LYS A 62 21.21 11.69 -10.72
C LYS A 62 20.64 11.07 -9.45
N ALA A 63 21.44 10.23 -8.81
CA ALA A 63 21.14 9.72 -7.48
C ALA A 63 21.91 10.56 -6.46
N HIS A 64 21.21 11.06 -5.45
CA HIS A 64 21.80 11.78 -4.33
C HIS A 64 21.77 10.89 -3.09
N LYS A 65 22.76 11.02 -2.23
CA LYS A 65 22.88 10.20 -1.02
C LYS A 65 21.82 10.56 0.02
N ASN A 66 21.38 11.82 0.02
CA ASN A 66 20.35 12.31 0.91
C ASN A 66 19.60 13.48 0.29
N THR A 67 18.48 13.84 0.91
CA THR A 67 17.62 14.94 0.47
C THR A 67 18.34 16.29 0.52
N LYS A 68 19.24 16.52 1.50
CA LYS A 68 19.96 17.79 1.63
C LYS A 68 20.82 18.08 0.41
N GLU A 69 21.60 17.10 -0.04
CA GLU A 69 22.45 17.18 -1.24
C GLU A 69 21.62 17.47 -2.51
N ALA A 70 20.45 16.82 -2.64
CA ALA A 70 19.56 17.07 -3.78
C ALA A 70 18.98 18.49 -3.78
N PHE A 71 18.65 19.02 -2.61
CA PHE A 71 18.07 20.36 -2.46
C PHE A 71 19.12 21.46 -2.62
N GLU A 72 20.35 21.24 -2.13
CA GLU A 72 21.49 22.14 -2.36
C GLU A 72 21.82 22.24 -3.86
N GLU A 73 21.87 21.12 -4.60
CA GLU A 73 22.11 21.15 -6.05
C GLU A 73 20.95 21.83 -6.82
N ALA A 74 19.72 21.73 -6.30
CA ALA A 74 18.54 22.38 -6.88
C ALA A 74 18.38 23.86 -6.50
N GLY A 75 19.24 24.40 -5.61
CA GLY A 75 19.12 25.78 -5.11
C GLY A 75 17.88 26.04 -4.25
N LEU A 76 17.37 24.99 -3.59
CA LEU A 76 16.20 25.04 -2.71
C LEU A 76 16.56 25.19 -1.22
N LEU A 77 17.87 25.24 -0.92
CA LEU A 77 18.50 25.48 0.38
C LEU A 77 19.67 26.44 0.17
#